data_AF-Q29IH4-F1
#
_entry.id   AF-Q29IH4-F1
#
_cell.length_a   1.000
_cell.length_b   1.000
_cell.length_c   1.000
_cell.angle_alpha   90.00
_cell.angle_beta   90.00
_cell.angle_gamma   90.00
#
_symmetry.space_group_name_H-M   'P 1'
#
loop_
_entity.id
_entity.type
_entity.pdbx_description
1 polymer ?
#
loop_
_entity_poly.entity_id
_entity_poly.type
_entity_poly.pdbx_seq_one_letter_code
_entity_poly.pdbx_strand_id
1 'polypeptide(L)'
;MSRLVCLGLMLAVCLVAVSESESKPQDASNEEHVAEAANECKAETGATDEDVELMMKHEPSVNEEGKCLRACMMKKFKIIEEDGKPNTEHTIEMMKLMSENAEEKEDAITEIADTCAAIDLPEDHCDSADGYLKCIIEHMEKHGITLRVEH
;
A
#
# COMPACT_ATOMS: atom_id res chain seq x y z
N MET A 1 29.29 68.01 -4.55
CA MET A 1 28.88 68.44 -5.91
C MET A 1 28.34 67.23 -6.64
N SER A 2 27.00 67.10 -6.70
CA SER A 2 26.19 67.09 -7.95
C SER A 2 26.30 65.77 -8.76
N ARG A 3 25.28 64.97 -9.09
CA ARG A 3 23.80 65.03 -9.07
C ARG A 3 23.27 63.58 -9.15
N LEU A 4 22.26 63.17 -8.37
CA LEU A 4 20.90 62.88 -8.87
C LEU A 4 20.79 62.51 -10.36
N VAL A 5 20.68 61.21 -10.65
CA VAL A 5 19.69 60.57 -11.56
C VAL A 5 19.53 59.13 -11.08
N CYS A 6 18.62 58.83 -10.15
CA CYS A 6 17.22 58.48 -10.40
C CYS A 6 17.03 57.27 -11.34
N LEU A 7 16.67 56.14 -10.69
CA LEU A 7 15.50 55.32 -11.01
C LEU A 7 15.55 54.50 -12.30
N GLY A 8 15.78 53.19 -12.15
CA GLY A 8 15.42 52.21 -13.16
C GLY A 8 15.82 50.78 -12.84
N LEU A 9 14.91 50.07 -12.16
CA LEU A 9 14.64 48.62 -12.30
C LEU A 9 15.46 47.56 -11.51
N MET A 10 14.68 46.67 -10.86
CA MET A 10 14.94 45.26 -10.45
C MET A 10 15.83 45.06 -9.20
N LEU A 11 15.32 45.01 -7.96
CA LEU A 11 14.52 43.95 -7.29
C LEU A 11 15.11 42.52 -7.34
N ALA A 12 15.24 41.95 -6.13
CA ALA A 12 15.47 40.55 -5.76
C ALA A 12 16.93 40.04 -5.96
N VAL A 13 17.56 39.34 -5.01
CA VAL A 13 17.05 38.19 -4.24
C VAL A 13 17.76 38.11 -2.88
N CYS A 14 16.97 37.96 -1.82
CA CYS A 14 17.46 37.66 -0.47
C CYS A 14 18.02 36.24 -0.39
N LEU A 15 19.29 36.13 -0.01
CA LEU A 15 19.93 34.89 0.43
C LEU A 15 19.38 34.50 1.81
N VAL A 16 18.37 33.64 1.83
CA VAL A 16 18.09 32.76 2.98
C VAL A 16 18.32 31.34 2.50
N ALA A 17 19.46 30.77 2.90
CA ALA A 17 19.69 29.34 2.86
C ALA A 17 18.82 28.70 3.94
N VAL A 18 17.59 28.33 3.58
CA VAL A 18 16.89 27.23 4.23
C VAL A 18 17.53 25.98 3.64
N SER A 19 18.43 25.37 4.42
CA SER A 19 18.84 23.98 4.19
C SER A 19 17.60 23.10 4.31
N GLU A 20 17.41 22.29 3.27
CA GLU A 20 16.31 21.38 3.03
C GLU A 20 16.01 20.55 4.29
N SER A 21 14.81 20.71 4.82
CA SER A 21 14.20 19.66 5.63
C SER A 21 13.99 18.47 4.69
N GLU A 22 14.70 17.36 4.91
CA GLU A 22 14.24 16.05 4.44
C GLU A 22 12.99 15.66 5.25
N SER A 23 11.88 16.37 5.04
CA SER A 23 10.58 15.78 5.26
C SER A 23 10.35 14.84 4.09
N LYS A 24 10.46 13.52 4.28
CA LYS A 24 9.80 12.57 3.37
C LYS A 24 8.31 12.92 3.39
N PRO A 25 7.71 13.44 2.29
CA PRO A 25 6.30 13.71 2.23
C PRO A 25 5.68 12.62 1.35
N GLN A 26 5.55 11.40 1.87
CA GLN A 26 4.86 10.31 1.17
C GLN A 26 3.87 9.52 2.03
N ASP A 27 3.80 9.75 3.33
CA ASP A 27 2.96 8.92 4.21
C ASP A 27 1.52 9.43 4.29
N ALA A 28 1.31 10.75 4.37
CA ALA A 28 -0.03 11.33 4.52
C ALA A 28 -0.93 11.16 3.28
N SER A 29 -0.36 11.13 2.07
CA SER A 29 -1.15 10.88 0.85
C SER A 29 -1.58 9.41 0.77
N ASN A 30 -0.75 8.47 1.20
CA ASN A 30 -1.07 7.05 1.09
C ASN A 30 -2.12 6.64 2.14
N GLU A 31 -2.02 7.13 3.37
CA GLU A 31 -3.00 6.85 4.44
C GLU A 31 -4.41 7.34 4.10
N GLU A 32 -4.55 8.56 3.53
CA GLU A 32 -5.86 9.08 3.11
C GLU A 32 -6.49 8.22 2.01
N HIS A 33 -5.68 7.77 1.03
CA HIS A 33 -6.16 6.91 -0.06
C HIS A 33 -6.52 5.51 0.45
N VAL A 34 -5.77 4.96 1.42
CA VAL A 34 -6.10 3.67 2.06
C VAL A 34 -7.39 3.78 2.86
N ALA A 35 -7.58 4.85 3.63
CA ALA A 35 -8.80 5.06 4.41
C ALA A 35 -10.03 5.29 3.52
N GLU A 36 -9.89 6.05 2.43
CA GLU A 36 -10.96 6.22 1.43
C GLU A 36 -11.33 4.87 0.79
N ALA A 37 -10.34 4.13 0.30
CA ALA A 37 -10.53 2.80 -0.28
C ALA A 37 -11.19 1.82 0.70
N ALA A 38 -10.78 1.82 1.97
CA ALA A 38 -11.37 0.96 3.00
C ALA A 38 -12.84 1.31 3.26
N ASN A 39 -13.19 2.60 3.30
CA ASN A 39 -14.58 3.03 3.47
C ASN A 39 -15.45 2.65 2.27
N GLU A 40 -14.95 2.83 1.05
CA GLU A 40 -15.64 2.40 -0.16
C GLU A 40 -15.85 0.88 -0.16
N CYS A 41 -14.79 0.11 0.09
CA CYS A 41 -14.87 -1.34 0.12
C CYS A 41 -15.78 -1.85 1.23
N LYS A 42 -15.79 -1.22 2.40
CA LYS A 42 -16.72 -1.54 3.48
C LYS A 42 -18.17 -1.34 3.04
N ALA A 43 -18.47 -0.23 2.36
CA ALA A 43 -19.80 0.06 1.84
C ALA A 43 -20.21 -0.90 0.71
N GLU A 44 -19.30 -1.27 -0.18
CA GLU A 44 -19.56 -2.19 -1.29
C GLU A 44 -19.83 -3.63 -0.81
N THR A 45 -19.13 -4.07 0.23
CA THR A 45 -19.14 -5.47 0.67
C THR A 45 -20.07 -5.74 1.85
N GLY A 46 -20.50 -4.68 2.55
CA GLY A 46 -21.27 -4.81 3.78
C GLY A 46 -20.42 -5.19 5.01
N ALA A 47 -19.09 -5.12 4.89
CA ALA A 47 -18.17 -5.37 5.99
C ALA A 47 -18.35 -4.39 7.15
N THR A 48 -17.86 -4.78 8.32
CA THR A 48 -17.94 -4.01 9.56
C THR A 48 -16.63 -3.29 9.86
N ASP A 49 -16.65 -2.40 10.86
CA ASP A 49 -15.41 -1.78 11.37
C ASP A 49 -14.45 -2.81 11.96
N GLU A 50 -14.97 -3.92 12.53
CA GLU A 50 -14.16 -5.03 13.02
C GLU A 50 -13.42 -5.74 11.88
N ASP A 51 -14.07 -5.92 10.73
CA ASP A 51 -13.43 -6.51 9.54
C ASP A 51 -12.29 -5.64 9.01
N VAL A 52 -12.48 -4.31 9.05
CA VAL A 52 -11.42 -3.35 8.70
C VAL A 52 -10.28 -3.43 9.71
N GLU A 53 -10.57 -3.48 11.02
CA GLU A 53 -9.55 -3.59 12.06
C GLU A 53 -8.71 -4.88 11.91
N LEU A 54 -9.37 -6.02 11.63
CA LEU A 54 -8.67 -7.28 11.36
C LEU A 54 -7.76 -7.17 10.13
N MET A 55 -8.24 -6.52 9.05
CA MET A 55 -7.44 -6.31 7.84
C MET A 55 -6.21 -5.44 8.12
N MET A 56 -6.35 -4.32 8.84
CA MET A 56 -5.23 -3.42 9.17
C MET A 56 -4.19 -4.06 10.09
N LYS A 57 -4.61 -5.01 10.94
CA LYS A 57 -3.71 -5.82 11.78
C LYS A 57 -3.08 -7.01 11.06
N HIS A 58 -3.40 -7.20 9.77
CA HIS A 58 -3.01 -8.37 9.00
C HIS A 58 -3.49 -9.70 9.61
N GLU A 59 -4.60 -9.64 10.35
CA GLU A 59 -5.24 -10.83 10.90
C GLU A 59 -6.17 -11.48 9.84
N PRO A 60 -6.41 -12.80 9.92
CA PRO A 60 -7.31 -13.49 8.99
C PRO A 60 -8.75 -12.95 9.03
N SER A 61 -9.46 -13.05 7.90
CA SER A 61 -10.91 -12.80 7.91
C SER A 61 -11.65 -13.89 8.70
N VAL A 62 -12.74 -13.51 9.36
CA VAL A 62 -13.60 -14.44 10.12
C VAL A 62 -14.97 -14.66 9.49
N ASN A 63 -15.33 -13.88 8.49
CA ASN A 63 -16.61 -13.93 7.77
C ASN A 63 -16.41 -13.65 6.27
N GLU A 64 -17.49 -13.75 5.51
CA GLU A 64 -17.48 -13.58 4.06
C GLU A 64 -17.28 -12.13 3.66
N GLU A 65 -17.96 -11.21 4.34
CA GLU A 65 -17.90 -9.77 4.09
C GLU A 65 -16.47 -9.22 4.24
N GLY A 66 -15.72 -9.69 5.24
CA GLY A 66 -14.32 -9.37 5.47
C GLY A 66 -13.37 -9.97 4.44
N LYS A 67 -13.69 -11.12 3.82
CA LYS A 67 -12.93 -11.62 2.67
C LYS A 67 -13.16 -10.74 1.46
N CYS A 68 -14.42 -10.40 1.20
CA CYS A 68 -14.79 -9.51 0.12
C CYS A 68 -14.20 -8.10 0.29
N LEU A 69 -14.10 -7.59 1.54
CA LEU A 69 -13.40 -6.35 1.86
C LEU A 69 -11.94 -6.40 1.38
N ARG A 70 -11.22 -7.48 1.71
CA ARG A 70 -9.83 -7.69 1.28
C ARG A 70 -9.73 -7.81 -0.24
N ALA A 71 -10.66 -8.52 -0.88
CA ALA A 71 -10.73 -8.62 -2.34
C ALA A 71 -10.91 -7.25 -3.01
N CYS A 72 -11.82 -6.43 -2.49
CA CYS A 72 -12.05 -5.08 -2.98
C CYS A 72 -10.79 -4.21 -2.81
N MET A 73 -10.13 -4.26 -1.65
CA MET A 73 -8.89 -3.51 -1.42
C MET A 73 -7.79 -3.95 -2.39
N MET A 74 -7.60 -5.26 -2.56
CA MET A 74 -6.62 -5.79 -3.52
C MET A 74 -6.88 -5.32 -4.94
N LYS A 75 -8.14 -5.19 -5.37
CA LYS A 75 -8.49 -4.63 -6.68
C LYS A 75 -8.20 -3.14 -6.78
N LYS A 76 -8.56 -2.34 -5.77
CA LYS A 76 -8.28 -0.89 -5.75
C LYS A 76 -6.77 -0.60 -5.82
N PHE A 77 -5.95 -1.43 -5.19
CA PHE A 77 -4.48 -1.37 -5.25
C PHE A 77 -3.87 -2.18 -6.39
N LYS A 78 -4.69 -2.77 -7.28
CA LYS A 78 -4.28 -3.56 -8.45
C LYS A 78 -3.37 -4.75 -8.13
N ILE A 79 -3.43 -5.26 -6.90
CA ILE A 79 -2.79 -6.51 -6.51
C ILE A 79 -3.47 -7.69 -7.21
N ILE A 80 -4.79 -7.58 -7.39
CA ILE A 80 -5.60 -8.49 -8.19
C ILE A 80 -6.30 -7.67 -9.28
N GLU A 81 -6.24 -8.14 -10.51
CA GLU A 81 -6.93 -7.54 -11.66
C GLU A 81 -8.46 -7.74 -11.58
N GLU A 82 -9.20 -7.00 -12.40
CA GLU A 82 -10.67 -7.14 -12.45
C GLU A 82 -11.14 -8.54 -12.84
N ASP A 83 -10.33 -9.28 -13.60
CA ASP A 83 -10.60 -10.67 -13.99
C ASP A 83 -10.23 -11.70 -12.91
N GLY A 84 -9.79 -11.23 -11.73
CA GLY A 84 -9.43 -12.06 -10.59
C GLY A 84 -8.00 -12.61 -10.63
N LYS A 85 -7.20 -12.27 -11.63
CA LYS A 85 -5.80 -12.73 -11.69
C LYS A 85 -4.87 -11.88 -10.83
N PRO A 86 -3.91 -12.48 -10.13
CA PRO A 86 -2.86 -11.74 -9.46
C PRO A 86 -2.02 -10.89 -10.41
N ASN A 87 -1.69 -9.67 -9.98
CA ASN A 87 -0.67 -8.83 -10.60
C ASN A 87 0.62 -8.97 -9.78
N THR A 88 1.55 -9.78 -10.28
CA THR A 88 2.81 -10.09 -9.57
C THR A 88 3.63 -8.83 -9.28
N GLU A 89 3.68 -7.87 -10.21
CA GLU A 89 4.44 -6.63 -10.03
C GLU A 89 3.90 -5.79 -8.86
N HIS A 90 2.59 -5.52 -8.86
CA HIS A 90 1.95 -4.76 -7.78
C HIS A 90 1.95 -5.53 -6.46
N THR A 91 1.91 -6.87 -6.50
CA THR A 91 2.07 -7.71 -5.31
C THR A 91 3.46 -7.52 -4.69
N ILE A 92 4.52 -7.54 -5.50
CA ILE A 92 5.90 -7.31 -5.04
C ILE A 92 6.03 -5.92 -4.43
N GLU A 93 5.51 -4.89 -5.10
CA GLU A 93 5.52 -3.52 -4.59
C GLU A 93 4.80 -3.40 -3.25
N MET A 94 3.62 -4.00 -3.12
CA MET A 94 2.86 -4.00 -1.88
C MET A 94 3.61 -4.73 -0.76
N MET A 95 4.17 -5.92 -1.01
CA MET A 95 4.96 -6.64 -0.02
C MET A 95 6.18 -5.82 0.43
N LYS A 96 6.88 -5.14 -0.49
CA LYS A 96 8.01 -4.27 -0.14
C LYS A 96 7.57 -3.08 0.73
N LEU A 97 6.43 -2.47 0.40
CA LEU A 97 5.86 -1.37 1.17
C LEU A 97 5.49 -1.78 2.59
N MET A 98 4.85 -2.95 2.74
CA MET A 98 4.35 -3.44 4.02
C MET A 98 5.41 -4.13 4.87
N SER A 99 6.57 -4.50 4.31
CA SER A 99 7.63 -5.18 5.06
C SER A 99 8.57 -4.20 5.77
N GLU A 100 8.99 -4.53 6.99
CA GLU A 100 10.01 -3.79 7.74
C GLU A 100 11.42 -4.05 7.20
N ASN A 101 11.68 -5.27 6.73
CA ASN A 101 12.98 -5.76 6.28
C ASN A 101 13.00 -6.06 4.77
N ALA A 102 12.27 -5.28 3.98
CA ALA A 102 12.10 -5.50 2.54
C ALA A 102 13.43 -5.60 1.76
N GLU A 103 14.39 -4.71 2.03
CA GLU A 103 15.68 -4.67 1.33
C GLU A 103 16.51 -5.93 1.56
N GLU A 104 16.42 -6.54 2.75
CA GLU A 104 17.14 -7.78 3.09
C GLU A 104 16.47 -9.03 2.51
N LYS A 105 15.23 -8.88 2.02
CA LYS A 105 14.33 -9.98 1.66
C LYS A 105 13.83 -9.88 0.23
N GLU A 106 14.47 -9.08 -0.62
CA GLU A 106 14.01 -8.82 -1.99
C GLU A 106 13.81 -10.09 -2.82
N ASP A 107 14.80 -10.97 -2.86
CA ASP A 107 14.70 -12.25 -3.61
C ASP A 107 13.56 -13.13 -3.08
N ALA A 108 13.39 -13.18 -1.74
CA ALA A 108 12.30 -13.92 -1.12
C ALA A 108 10.95 -13.31 -1.49
N ILE A 109 10.80 -11.98 -1.46
CA ILE A 109 9.55 -11.31 -1.87
C ILE A 109 9.20 -11.68 -3.32
N THR A 110 10.16 -11.65 -4.24
CA THR A 110 9.89 -12.07 -5.63
C THR A 110 9.48 -13.55 -5.72
N GLU A 111 10.19 -14.45 -5.03
CA GLU A 111 9.83 -15.87 -4.99
C GLU A 111 8.42 -16.12 -4.46
N ILE A 112 8.00 -15.37 -3.43
CA ILE A 112 6.66 -15.48 -2.83
C ILE A 112 5.59 -15.06 -3.83
N ALA A 113 5.80 -13.93 -4.52
CA ALA A 113 4.84 -13.45 -5.51
C ALA A 113 4.65 -14.47 -6.64
N ASP A 114 5.73 -15.03 -7.17
CA ASP A 114 5.69 -16.06 -8.22
C ASP A 114 5.02 -17.35 -7.73
N THR A 115 5.35 -17.78 -6.50
CA THR A 115 4.77 -18.99 -5.89
C THR A 115 3.27 -18.85 -5.70
N CYS A 116 2.82 -17.72 -5.16
CA CYS A 116 1.42 -17.49 -4.87
C CYS A 116 0.59 -17.17 -6.11
N ALA A 117 1.19 -16.58 -7.16
CA ALA A 117 0.50 -16.36 -8.43
C ALA A 117 0.20 -17.68 -9.18
N ALA A 118 0.89 -18.77 -8.84
CA ALA A 118 0.77 -20.07 -9.48
C ALA A 118 -0.21 -21.04 -8.79
N ILE A 119 -0.84 -20.65 -7.67
CA ILE A 119 -1.78 -21.52 -6.96
C ILE A 119 -3.13 -21.59 -7.66
N ASP A 120 -3.79 -22.74 -7.56
CA ASP A 120 -5.19 -22.88 -7.98
C ASP A 120 -6.09 -22.18 -6.96
N LEU A 121 -6.72 -21.09 -7.38
CA LEU A 121 -7.63 -20.29 -6.55
C LEU A 121 -9.10 -20.67 -6.79
N PRO A 122 -9.97 -20.54 -5.78
CA PRO A 122 -11.41 -20.67 -5.95
C PRO A 122 -11.99 -19.75 -7.02
N GLU A 123 -13.13 -20.14 -7.61
CA GLU A 123 -13.84 -19.29 -8.59
C GLU A 123 -14.49 -18.06 -7.95
N ASP A 124 -14.92 -18.17 -6.69
CA ASP A 124 -15.44 -17.03 -5.96
C ASP A 124 -14.32 -16.02 -5.70
N HIS A 125 -14.55 -14.77 -6.09
CA HIS A 125 -13.54 -13.72 -6.02
C HIS A 125 -13.11 -13.34 -4.59
N CYS A 126 -14.01 -13.47 -3.60
CA CYS A 126 -13.69 -13.18 -2.21
C CYS A 126 -12.82 -14.30 -1.62
N ASP A 127 -13.20 -15.56 -1.87
CA ASP A 127 -12.42 -16.73 -1.48
C ASP A 127 -11.06 -16.79 -2.22
N SER A 128 -11.02 -16.37 -3.48
CA SER A 128 -9.79 -16.28 -4.29
C SER A 128 -8.81 -15.27 -3.70
N ALA A 129 -9.27 -14.06 -3.39
CA ALA A 129 -8.43 -13.04 -2.77
C ALA A 129 -7.94 -13.45 -1.37
N ASP A 130 -8.81 -14.07 -0.56
CA ASP A 130 -8.43 -14.58 0.77
C ASP A 130 -7.39 -15.70 0.67
N GLY A 131 -7.56 -16.64 -0.27
CA GLY A 131 -6.60 -17.70 -0.55
C GLY A 131 -5.24 -17.17 -1.03
N TYR A 132 -5.26 -16.16 -1.91
CA TYR A 132 -4.04 -15.51 -2.38
C TYR A 132 -3.31 -14.76 -1.26
N LEU A 133 -4.04 -13.96 -0.46
CA LEU A 133 -3.48 -13.26 0.69
C LEU A 133 -2.86 -14.23 1.70
N LYS A 134 -3.58 -15.31 2.01
CA LYS A 134 -3.11 -16.34 2.92
C LYS A 134 -1.81 -16.98 2.44
N CYS A 135 -1.70 -17.29 1.14
CA CYS A 135 -0.45 -17.79 0.57
C CYS A 135 0.70 -16.81 0.82
N ILE A 136 0.48 -15.52 0.54
CA ILE A 136 1.49 -14.48 0.73
C ILE A 136 1.93 -14.41 2.18
N ILE A 137 0.99 -14.24 3.13
CA ILE A 137 1.30 -14.09 4.56
C ILE A 137 2.04 -15.32 5.09
N GLU A 138 1.56 -16.53 4.81
CA GLU A 138 2.22 -17.76 5.26
C GLU A 138 3.66 -17.87 4.73
N HIS A 139 3.90 -17.46 3.49
CA HIS A 139 5.23 -17.49 2.92
C HIS A 139 6.12 -16.36 3.43
N MET A 140 5.58 -15.17 3.69
CA MET A 140 6.30 -14.07 4.32
C MET A 140 6.79 -14.48 5.71
N GLU A 141 5.93 -15.10 6.51
CA GLU A 141 6.30 -15.66 7.82
C GLU A 141 7.40 -16.74 7.70
N LYS A 142 7.26 -17.70 6.77
CA LYS A 142 8.26 -18.75 6.53
C LYS A 142 9.64 -18.18 6.14
N HIS A 143 9.67 -17.05 5.45
CA HIS A 143 10.91 -16.37 5.04
C HIS A 143 11.41 -15.35 6.07
N GLY A 144 10.72 -15.19 7.20
CA GLY A 144 11.08 -14.25 8.26
C GLY A 144 10.96 -12.79 7.80
N ILE A 145 9.94 -12.49 7.01
CA ILE A 145 9.57 -11.13 6.60
C ILE A 145 8.56 -10.61 7.62
N THR A 146 8.87 -9.46 8.24
CA THR A 146 7.99 -8.85 9.25
C THR A 146 7.12 -7.79 8.60
N LEU A 147 5.81 -7.88 8.80
CA LEU A 147 4.85 -6.88 8.35
C LEU A 147 4.80 -5.70 9.33
N ARG A 148 4.78 -4.48 8.80
CA ARG A 148 4.48 -3.26 9.56
C ARG A 148 3.04 -3.34 10.02
N VAL A 149 2.76 -3.09 11.30
CA VAL A 149 1.38 -2.97 11.78
C VAL A 149 1.11 -1.49 11.99
N GLU A 150 0.15 -0.95 11.24
CA GLU A 150 -0.30 0.43 11.48
C GLU A 150 -1.17 0.45 12.76
N HIS A 151 -0.85 1.39 13.66
CA HIS A 151 -1.46 1.52 14.98
C HIS A 151 -2.41 2.71 15.06
#